data_AF-A0A432H1K6-F1
#
_entry.id   AF-A0A432H1K6-F1
#
_cell.length_a   1.000
_cell.length_b   1.000
_cell.length_c   1.000
_cell.angle_alpha   90.00
_cell.angle_beta   90.00
_cell.angle_gamma   90.00
#
_symmetry.space_group_name_H-M   'P 1'
#
loop_
_entity.id
_entity.type
_entity.pdbx_description
1 polymer ?
#
loop_
_entity_poly.entity_id
_entity_poly.type
_entity_poly.pdbx_seq_one_letter_code
_entity_poly.pdbx_strand_id
1 'polypeptide(L)'
;MVPWLWTLPDAVGNPLMLLAVAGIGCLPGPRSLMLRMLLPLLIGICICQGQHPQEAILPSGPVTLEGVVCSTPRLGQRRRQQPNQHRYTRIKIDQIRCSDLRIEGEVSVTLPEPARVGRGDRLHLILRAGSGSHRQVISAKHWHILETGGWMARADHWRQHAIERLLAADGAWGCALLLGERGLLEAETRWTMRRTGLGHLLAVSGLHIGIVLGLFLALARRVRPPWSHSLRCCGAILVLGQAFLSGADPPAIRAAMTGAMLASGLLGGRIPSAFHALCFSMLIWCAMGLAPPSPAATISLCAVAGIHVVGFCRGEKHSPLSAGLGAFFGAHVALAWWSPELSPLSPIFTLLMLLPVGAGILLALINLMPEMLLPVTWIEPCWRLLDTVLDGIPLLADRCPGSPWLAPAIGVPALSLGMLALLWVSAGRLRLAGATSLLSVAAYFIFTAMGTAETVRL
;
A
#
# COMPACT_ATOMS: atom_id res chain seq x y z
N MET A 1 -14.18 7.88 8.20
CA MET A 1 -14.65 7.40 6.88
C MET A 1 -15.62 8.43 6.35
N VAL A 2 -15.45 8.87 5.10
CA VAL A 2 -16.25 9.96 4.51
C VAL A 2 -17.50 9.36 3.84
N PRO A 3 -18.72 9.58 4.38
CA PRO A 3 -19.94 8.86 3.95
C PRO A 3 -20.44 9.22 2.54
N TRP A 4 -20.10 10.40 2.01
CA TRP A 4 -20.67 10.89 0.74
C TRP A 4 -20.10 10.23 -0.53
N LEU A 5 -19.00 9.48 -0.44
CA LEU A 5 -18.50 8.69 -1.58
C LEU A 5 -19.33 7.43 -1.85
N TRP A 6 -20.16 7.02 -0.90
CA TRP A 6 -20.98 5.80 -0.95
C TRP A 6 -22.39 6.04 -1.51
N THR A 7 -22.74 7.29 -1.82
CA THR A 7 -24.07 7.66 -2.35
C THR A 7 -24.12 7.69 -3.87
N LEU A 8 -23.11 7.16 -4.57
CA LEU A 8 -23.22 6.90 -6.00
C LEU A 8 -24.07 5.64 -6.20
N PRO A 9 -25.25 5.75 -6.81
CA PRO A 9 -26.22 4.65 -6.84
C PRO A 9 -25.70 3.46 -7.64
N ASP A 10 -26.10 2.25 -7.21
CA ASP A 10 -25.96 0.95 -7.89
C ASP A 10 -26.66 0.88 -9.27
N ALA A 11 -27.03 2.03 -9.85
CA ALA A 11 -28.02 2.19 -10.91
C ALA A 11 -27.44 2.63 -12.27
N VAL A 12 -26.22 2.20 -12.62
CA VAL A 12 -25.75 2.33 -14.02
C VAL A 12 -25.31 0.98 -14.54
N GLY A 13 -26.30 0.13 -14.84
CA GLY A 13 -26.09 -1.01 -15.70
C GLY A 13 -25.69 -0.57 -17.10
N ASN A 14 -24.41 -0.77 -17.43
CA ASN A 14 -23.87 -1.31 -18.69
C ASN A 14 -24.30 -0.58 -20.02
N PRO A 15 -23.86 -1.06 -21.19
CA PRO A 15 -23.15 -0.38 -22.32
C PRO A 15 -23.16 1.15 -22.55
N LEU A 16 -24.17 1.93 -22.16
CA LEU A 16 -24.27 3.37 -22.51
C LEU A 16 -23.16 4.22 -21.88
N MET A 17 -22.78 3.91 -20.64
CA MET A 17 -21.68 4.59 -19.96
C MET A 17 -20.33 4.22 -20.57
N LEU A 18 -20.16 2.96 -21.01
CA LEU A 18 -18.98 2.51 -21.78
C LEU A 18 -18.91 3.21 -23.15
N LEU A 19 -20.04 3.41 -23.83
CA LEU A 19 -20.13 4.19 -25.07
C LEU A 19 -19.81 5.67 -24.86
N ALA A 20 -20.29 6.29 -23.77
CA ALA A 20 -19.96 7.67 -23.41
C ALA A 20 -18.47 7.84 -23.08
N VAL A 21 -17.91 6.91 -22.31
CA VAL A 21 -16.48 6.84 -21.97
C VAL A 21 -15.63 6.60 -23.24
N ALA A 22 -16.06 5.71 -24.15
CA ALA A 22 -15.40 5.51 -25.44
C ALA A 22 -15.48 6.75 -26.36
N GLY A 23 -16.61 7.46 -26.37
CA GLY A 23 -16.81 8.68 -27.14
C GLY A 23 -15.89 9.83 -26.71
N ILE A 24 -15.61 9.93 -25.41
CA ILE A 24 -14.60 10.83 -24.85
C ILE A 24 -13.20 10.57 -25.44
N GLY A 25 -12.88 9.30 -25.71
CA GLY A 25 -11.63 8.88 -26.33
C GLY A 25 -11.44 9.40 -27.77
N CYS A 26 -12.52 9.78 -28.44
CA CYS A 26 -12.50 10.25 -29.83
C CYS A 26 -12.38 11.78 -29.96
N LEU A 27 -12.52 12.54 -28.87
CA LEU A 27 -12.47 14.02 -28.91
C LEU A 27 -11.08 14.53 -29.35
N PRO A 28 -10.94 15.29 -30.43
CA PRO A 28 -9.66 15.83 -30.86
C PRO A 28 -9.18 17.00 -29.97
N GLY A 29 -7.86 17.21 -29.92
CA GLY A 29 -7.24 18.39 -29.28
C GLY A 29 -6.44 18.11 -27.99
N PRO A 30 -5.60 19.07 -27.55
CA PRO A 30 -4.73 18.89 -26.37
C PRO A 30 -5.52 18.82 -25.05
N ARG A 31 -6.74 19.36 -25.00
CA ARG A 31 -7.60 19.35 -23.80
C ARG A 31 -8.22 17.97 -23.54
N SER A 32 -8.45 17.16 -24.57
CA SER A 32 -8.98 15.79 -24.43
C SER A 32 -7.91 14.76 -24.11
N LEU A 33 -6.62 15.14 -24.16
CA LEU A 33 -5.49 14.25 -23.90
C LEU A 33 -5.53 13.70 -22.46
N MET A 34 -5.92 14.55 -21.50
CA MET A 34 -6.07 14.15 -20.10
C MET A 34 -7.25 13.19 -19.88
N LEU A 35 -8.36 13.39 -20.61
CA LEU A 35 -9.50 12.48 -20.58
C LEU A 35 -9.17 11.12 -21.23
N ARG A 36 -8.49 11.14 -22.39
CA ARG A 36 -7.99 9.93 -23.07
C ARG A 36 -7.03 9.14 -22.17
N MET A 37 -6.19 9.86 -21.42
CA MET A 37 -5.28 9.26 -20.44
C MET A 37 -6.00 8.56 -19.28
N LEU A 38 -7.15 9.09 -18.83
CA LEU A 38 -7.98 8.52 -17.77
C LEU A 38 -8.93 7.40 -18.26
N LEU A 39 -9.07 7.23 -19.57
CA LEU A 39 -9.97 6.26 -20.19
C LEU A 39 -9.86 4.84 -19.60
N PRO A 40 -8.65 4.25 -19.40
CA PRO A 40 -8.54 2.92 -18.81
C PRO A 40 -9.11 2.86 -17.38
N LEU A 41 -8.88 3.90 -16.57
CA LEU A 41 -9.42 3.97 -15.21
C LEU A 41 -10.95 4.03 -15.23
N LEU A 42 -11.53 4.85 -16.12
CA LEU A 42 -12.99 4.98 -16.26
C LEU A 42 -13.63 3.65 -16.69
N ILE A 43 -13.03 2.96 -17.67
CA ILE A 43 -13.47 1.61 -18.08
C ILE A 43 -13.40 0.64 -16.91
N GLY A 44 -12.31 0.67 -16.13
CA GLY A 44 -12.17 -0.16 -14.94
C GLY A 44 -13.28 0.05 -13.93
N ILE A 45 -13.58 1.31 -13.60
CA ILE A 45 -14.68 1.66 -12.69
C ILE A 45 -16.01 1.11 -13.20
N CYS A 46 -16.29 1.18 -14.51
CA CYS A 46 -17.52 0.64 -15.10
C CYS A 46 -17.62 -0.89 -15.04
N ILE A 47 -16.49 -1.60 -15.16
CA ILE A 47 -16.45 -3.07 -15.16
C ILE A 47 -16.46 -3.63 -13.73
N CYS A 48 -15.99 -2.86 -12.76
CA CYS A 48 -15.93 -3.29 -11.38
C CYS A 48 -17.34 -3.50 -10.83
N GLN A 49 -17.77 -4.75 -10.72
CA GLN A 49 -18.94 -5.10 -9.92
C GLN A 49 -18.53 -4.97 -8.46
N GLY A 50 -19.08 -3.98 -7.75
CA GLY A 50 -18.82 -3.73 -6.34
C GLY A 50 -19.33 -4.87 -5.46
N GLN A 51 -18.64 -6.00 -5.42
CA GLN A 51 -18.88 -7.01 -4.41
C GLN A 51 -18.15 -6.60 -3.14
N HIS A 52 -18.84 -5.91 -2.25
CA HIS A 52 -18.38 -5.80 -0.88
C HIS A 52 -18.34 -7.20 -0.28
N PRO A 53 -17.21 -7.65 0.29
CA PRO A 53 -17.15 -8.95 0.93
C PRO A 53 -18.19 -8.98 2.04
N GLN A 54 -19.26 -9.74 1.82
CA GLN A 54 -20.29 -9.95 2.83
C GLN A 54 -19.66 -10.74 3.97
N GLU A 55 -19.78 -10.23 5.20
CA GLU A 55 -19.29 -10.96 6.36
C GLU A 55 -20.18 -12.17 6.60
N ALA A 56 -19.56 -13.36 6.75
CA ALA A 56 -20.33 -14.57 6.95
C ALA A 56 -20.98 -14.56 8.35
N ILE A 57 -22.26 -14.90 8.42
CA ILE A 57 -22.99 -15.02 9.68
C ILE A 57 -22.75 -16.43 10.23
N LEU A 58 -21.88 -16.52 11.24
CA LEU A 58 -21.59 -17.77 11.94
C LEU A 58 -22.44 -17.92 13.22
N PRO A 59 -22.78 -19.16 13.63
CA PRO A 59 -23.33 -19.44 14.94
C PRO A 59 -22.45 -18.89 16.08
N SER A 60 -23.06 -18.58 17.22
CA SER A 60 -22.39 -17.99 18.39
C SER A 60 -21.57 -18.99 19.22
N GLY A 61 -21.84 -20.29 19.07
CA GLY A 61 -21.15 -21.37 19.77
C GLY A 61 -19.75 -21.68 19.22
N PRO A 62 -19.04 -22.66 19.81
CA PRO A 62 -17.89 -23.24 19.13
C PRO A 62 -18.39 -23.90 17.84
N VAL A 63 -17.74 -23.59 16.72
CA VAL A 63 -18.15 -24.07 15.40
C VAL A 63 -16.99 -24.80 14.75
N THR A 64 -17.28 -25.99 14.23
CA THR A 64 -16.41 -26.72 13.33
C THR A 64 -16.77 -26.33 11.90
N LEU A 65 -15.79 -25.88 11.13
CA LEU A 65 -16.02 -25.52 9.73
C LEU A 65 -14.85 -25.90 8.85
N GLU A 66 -15.16 -26.06 7.57
CA GLU A 66 -14.21 -26.11 6.48
C GLU A 66 -14.26 -24.80 5.69
N GLY A 67 -13.11 -24.33 5.21
CA GLY A 67 -13.06 -23.14 4.36
C GLY A 67 -11.77 -23.08 3.57
N VAL A 68 -11.78 -22.31 2.49
CA VAL A 68 -10.61 -22.08 1.64
C VAL A 68 -9.99 -20.74 2.03
N VAL A 69 -8.66 -20.69 2.17
CA VAL A 69 -7.95 -19.44 2.48
C VAL A 69 -8.01 -18.50 1.28
N CYS A 70 -8.66 -17.35 1.43
CA CYS A 70 -8.80 -16.36 0.35
C CYS A 70 -7.86 -15.16 0.51
N SER A 71 -7.34 -14.89 1.72
CA SER A 71 -6.38 -13.80 1.96
C SER A 71 -4.96 -14.28 2.23
N THR A 72 -3.99 -13.42 1.94
CA THR A 72 -2.60 -13.64 2.36
C THR A 72 -2.52 -13.79 3.88
N PRO A 73 -1.91 -14.87 4.41
CA PRO A 73 -1.68 -15.04 5.84
C PRO A 73 -0.84 -13.89 6.39
N ARG A 74 -1.24 -13.25 7.49
CA ARG A 74 -0.51 -12.12 8.10
C ARG A 74 -0.10 -12.45 9.53
N LEU A 75 1.16 -12.24 9.89
CA LEU A 75 1.66 -12.47 11.24
C LEU A 75 1.42 -11.23 12.11
N GLY A 76 1.05 -11.48 13.36
CA GLY A 76 0.91 -10.46 14.38
C GLY A 76 1.55 -10.91 15.69
N GLN A 77 1.90 -9.93 16.52
CA GLN A 77 2.42 -10.15 17.87
C GLN A 77 1.52 -9.51 18.92
N ARG A 78 1.31 -10.20 20.06
CA ARG A 78 0.64 -9.63 21.25
C ARG A 78 1.62 -8.75 22.05
N ARG A 79 1.10 -7.76 22.81
CA ARG A 79 1.90 -6.78 23.58
C ARG A 79 3.02 -7.47 24.41
N ARG A 80 4.21 -6.86 24.41
CA ARG A 80 5.46 -7.32 25.06
C ARG A 80 5.35 -7.63 26.57
N GLN A 81 4.32 -7.16 27.26
CA GLN A 81 4.18 -7.28 28.73
C GLN A 81 3.68 -8.65 29.23
N GLN A 82 3.41 -9.63 28.37
CA GLN A 82 3.12 -11.00 28.80
C GLN A 82 4.33 -11.91 28.54
N PRO A 83 4.78 -12.70 29.53
CA PRO A 83 6.04 -13.48 29.49
C PRO A 83 6.06 -14.62 28.46
N ASN A 84 4.96 -14.81 27.73
CA ASN A 84 4.80 -15.82 26.69
C ASN A 84 4.40 -15.12 25.39
N GLN A 85 5.38 -14.63 24.63
CA GLN A 85 5.18 -13.92 23.35
C GLN A 85 4.56 -14.83 22.28
N HIS A 86 3.24 -15.02 22.30
CA HIS A 86 2.57 -15.83 21.29
C HIS A 86 2.34 -14.98 20.03
N ARG A 87 3.13 -15.25 19.00
CA ARG A 87 2.84 -14.83 17.62
C ARG A 87 1.56 -15.54 17.15
N TYR A 88 0.80 -14.88 16.29
CA TYR A 88 -0.42 -15.43 15.71
C TYR A 88 -0.48 -15.15 14.22
N THR A 89 -1.21 -15.99 13.50
CA THR A 89 -1.40 -15.83 12.05
C THR A 89 -2.86 -15.50 11.78
N ARG A 90 -3.13 -14.37 11.13
CA ARG A 90 -4.47 -13.96 10.70
C ARG A 90 -4.67 -14.31 9.23
N ILE A 91 -5.79 -14.96 8.95
CA ILE A 91 -6.25 -15.30 7.60
C ILE A 91 -7.72 -14.94 7.46
N LYS A 92 -8.18 -14.80 6.22
CA LYS A 92 -9.58 -14.85 5.84
C LYS A 92 -9.84 -16.13 5.07
N ILE A 93 -11.00 -16.71 5.32
CA ILE A 93 -11.50 -17.87 4.61
C ILE A 93 -12.81 -17.54 3.90
N ASP A 94 -13.02 -18.15 2.75
CA ASP A 94 -14.26 -18.16 1.99
C ASP A 94 -14.72 -19.62 1.72
N GLN A 95 -15.77 -19.78 0.92
CA GLN A 95 -16.35 -21.08 0.55
C GLN A 95 -16.62 -21.97 1.79
N ILE A 96 -17.20 -21.35 2.81
CA ILE A 96 -17.30 -21.93 4.14
C ILE A 96 -18.38 -23.03 4.15
N ARG A 97 -18.04 -24.17 4.75
CA ARG A 97 -18.96 -25.27 5.01
C ARG A 97 -19.00 -25.56 6.51
N CYS A 98 -20.19 -25.61 7.08
CA CYS A 98 -20.43 -26.04 8.45
C CYS A 98 -21.31 -27.28 8.39
N SER A 99 -20.74 -28.46 8.65
CA SER A 99 -21.38 -29.75 8.36
C SER A 99 -21.82 -29.80 6.88
N ASP A 100 -23.13 -29.84 6.59
CA ASP A 100 -23.67 -29.88 5.23
C ASP A 100 -24.11 -28.50 4.70
N LEU A 101 -24.07 -27.45 5.52
CA LEU A 101 -24.54 -26.13 5.16
C LEU A 101 -23.41 -25.28 4.58
N ARG A 102 -23.64 -24.72 3.39
CA ARG A 102 -22.77 -23.70 2.80
C ARG A 102 -23.12 -22.35 3.39
N ILE A 103 -22.13 -21.67 3.95
CA ILE A 103 -22.26 -20.33 4.50
C ILE A 103 -21.65 -19.35 3.49
N GLU A 104 -22.43 -18.38 3.05
CA GLU A 104 -21.96 -17.32 2.17
C GLU A 104 -21.23 -16.24 2.96
N GLY A 105 -20.18 -15.68 2.36
CA GLY A 105 -19.37 -14.62 2.94
C GLY A 105 -17.97 -15.04 3.38
N GLU A 106 -17.23 -14.06 3.89
CA GLU A 106 -15.86 -14.22 4.40
C GLU A 106 -15.83 -14.23 5.94
N VAL A 107 -14.92 -15.01 6.52
CA VAL A 107 -14.64 -14.99 7.97
C VAL A 107 -13.16 -14.74 8.20
N SER A 108 -12.84 -13.80 9.09
CA SER A 108 -11.47 -13.58 9.56
C SER A 108 -11.16 -14.53 10.73
N VAL A 109 -10.13 -15.35 10.57
CA VAL A 109 -9.71 -16.34 11.57
C VAL A 109 -8.30 -16.03 12.05
N THR A 110 -8.09 -16.12 13.36
CA THR A 110 -6.76 -16.08 13.98
C THR A 110 -6.34 -17.50 14.37
N LEU A 111 -5.25 -17.96 13.76
CA LEU A 111 -4.56 -19.18 14.09
C LEU A 111 -3.54 -18.91 15.21
N PRO A 112 -3.48 -19.78 16.24
CA PRO A 112 -2.41 -19.73 17.24
C PRO A 112 -1.08 -20.10 16.60
N GLU A 113 0.00 -19.47 17.07
CA GLU A 113 1.37 -19.68 16.58
C GLU A 113 1.60 -19.25 15.12
N PRO A 114 2.87 -19.17 14.66
CA PRO A 114 3.18 -19.03 13.24
C PRO A 114 2.68 -20.28 12.48
N ALA A 115 1.61 -20.13 11.72
CA ALA A 115 0.97 -21.21 11.00
C ALA A 115 1.42 -21.18 9.54
N ARG A 116 1.90 -22.33 9.03
CA ARG A 116 2.24 -22.49 7.62
C ARG A 116 1.01 -22.83 6.79
N VAL A 117 0.37 -21.81 6.26
CA VAL A 117 -0.84 -21.86 5.42
C VAL A 117 -0.69 -20.91 4.24
N GLY A 118 -1.41 -21.11 3.15
CA GLY A 118 -1.36 -20.24 1.97
C GLY A 118 -2.71 -20.09 1.28
N ARG A 119 -2.85 -19.08 0.42
CA ARG A 119 -4.09 -18.85 -0.34
C ARG A 119 -4.41 -20.04 -1.24
N GLY A 120 -5.66 -20.50 -1.14
CA GLY A 120 -6.17 -21.69 -1.80
C GLY A 120 -6.03 -22.97 -0.97
N ASP A 121 -5.34 -22.94 0.18
CA ASP A 121 -5.35 -24.08 1.10
C ASP A 121 -6.76 -24.25 1.67
N ARG A 122 -7.21 -25.50 1.71
CA ARG A 122 -8.47 -25.87 2.36
C ARG A 122 -8.19 -26.29 3.78
N LEU A 123 -8.83 -25.63 4.73
CA LEU A 123 -8.61 -25.82 6.16
C LEU A 123 -9.83 -26.44 6.81
N HIS A 124 -9.60 -27.36 7.74
CA HIS A 124 -10.57 -27.76 8.75
C HIS A 124 -10.23 -27.02 10.05
N LEU A 125 -11.21 -26.34 10.66
CA LEU A 125 -11.02 -25.40 11.75
C LEU A 125 -12.08 -25.62 12.84
N ILE A 126 -11.65 -25.63 14.11
CA ILE A 126 -12.58 -25.54 15.25
C ILE A 126 -12.37 -24.19 15.94
N LEU A 127 -13.40 -23.36 15.85
CA LEU A 127 -13.40 -21.98 16.32
C LEU A 127 -13.94 -21.88 17.74
N ARG A 128 -13.37 -20.96 18.54
CA ARG A 128 -13.91 -20.59 19.85
C ARG A 128 -15.28 -19.92 19.70
N ALA A 129 -16.12 -20.12 20.71
CA ALA A 129 -17.39 -19.41 20.84
C ALA A 129 -17.17 -17.89 20.82
N GLY A 130 -18.08 -17.18 20.15
CA GLY A 130 -18.02 -15.74 19.97
C GLY A 130 -19.01 -15.26 18.91
N SER A 131 -19.19 -13.94 18.81
CA SER A 131 -20.04 -13.27 17.82
C SER A 131 -19.20 -12.34 16.92
N GLY A 132 -19.68 -12.07 15.70
CA GLY A 132 -19.02 -11.18 14.72
C GLY A 132 -18.19 -11.89 13.63
N SER A 133 -17.48 -11.12 12.81
CA SER A 133 -16.72 -11.60 11.64
C SER A 133 -15.28 -12.05 11.92
N HIS A 134 -14.79 -11.83 13.15
CA HIS A 134 -13.49 -12.27 13.60
C HIS A 134 -13.61 -13.40 14.62
N ARG A 135 -12.97 -14.55 14.34
CA ARG A 135 -12.95 -15.74 15.20
C ARG A 135 -11.52 -16.18 15.50
N GLN A 136 -11.34 -16.94 16.58
CA GLN A 136 -10.03 -17.50 16.96
C GLN A 136 -10.15 -19.02 17.02
N VAL A 137 -9.13 -19.73 16.51
CA VAL A 137 -9.05 -21.18 16.67
C VAL A 137 -8.75 -21.53 18.13
N ILE A 138 -9.33 -22.63 18.61
CA ILE A 138 -9.24 -23.05 20.02
C ILE A 138 -7.79 -23.27 20.47
N SER A 139 -7.02 -24.06 19.70
CA SER A 139 -5.59 -24.29 19.89
C SER A 139 -4.92 -24.79 18.60
N ALA A 140 -3.59 -24.92 18.59
CA ALA A 140 -2.83 -25.41 17.44
C ALA A 140 -3.23 -26.82 16.96
N LYS A 141 -3.84 -27.64 17.83
CA LYS A 141 -4.33 -29.00 17.48
C LYS A 141 -5.71 -28.98 16.79
N HIS A 142 -6.41 -27.85 16.83
CA HIS A 142 -7.80 -27.72 16.40
C HIS A 142 -7.92 -27.14 14.99
N TRP A 143 -6.85 -27.26 14.19
CA TRP A 143 -6.87 -26.96 12.77
C TRP A 143 -5.88 -27.84 12.01
N HIS A 144 -6.18 -28.12 10.74
CA HIS A 144 -5.27 -28.79 9.82
C HIS A 144 -5.61 -28.47 8.36
N ILE A 145 -4.64 -28.64 7.48
CA ILE A 145 -4.82 -28.49 6.03
C ILE A 145 -5.36 -29.80 5.48
N LEU A 146 -6.53 -29.75 4.83
CA LEU A 146 -7.13 -30.88 4.13
C LEU A 146 -6.52 -31.02 2.72
N GLU A 147 -6.41 -29.90 2.02
CA GLU A 147 -5.92 -29.85 0.64
C GLU A 147 -4.99 -28.64 0.49
N THR A 148 -3.82 -28.84 -0.10
CA THR A 148 -2.90 -27.74 -0.40
C THR A 148 -3.34 -27.01 -1.66
N GLY A 149 -3.28 -25.69 -1.61
CA GLY A 149 -3.66 -24.82 -2.72
C GLY A 149 -2.68 -24.87 -3.88
N GLY A 150 -3.02 -24.12 -4.93
CA GLY A 150 -2.22 -24.01 -6.14
C GLY A 150 -0.95 -23.15 -5.97
N TRP A 151 -0.60 -22.41 -7.03
CA TRP A 151 0.62 -21.60 -7.06
C TRP A 151 0.64 -20.47 -6.01
N MET A 152 -0.53 -19.93 -5.62
CA MET A 152 -0.64 -18.87 -4.61
C MET A 152 -0.26 -19.38 -3.22
N ALA A 153 -0.66 -20.61 -2.86
CA ALA A 153 -0.26 -21.24 -1.61
C ALA A 153 1.26 -21.42 -1.52
N ARG A 154 1.89 -21.87 -2.62
CA ARG A 154 3.36 -21.97 -2.70
C ARG A 154 4.04 -20.62 -2.51
N ALA A 155 3.52 -19.57 -3.16
CA ALA A 155 4.05 -18.22 -3.00
C ALA A 155 3.95 -17.73 -1.54
N ASP A 156 2.82 -18.00 -0.87
CA ASP A 156 2.63 -17.63 0.53
C ASP A 156 3.54 -18.45 1.48
N HIS A 157 3.82 -19.72 1.18
CA HIS A 157 4.80 -20.53 1.92
C HIS A 157 6.22 -19.99 1.76
N TRP A 158 6.63 -19.62 0.54
CA TRP A 158 7.94 -18.99 0.30
C TRP A 158 8.06 -17.67 1.05
N ARG A 159 6.97 -16.89 1.06
CA ARG A 159 6.87 -15.65 1.81
C ARG A 159 7.05 -15.86 3.31
N GLN A 160 6.43 -16.89 3.88
CA GLN A 160 6.59 -17.23 5.30
C GLN A 160 7.99 -17.70 5.64
N HIS A 161 8.62 -18.47 4.76
CA HIS A 161 10.03 -18.82 4.91
C HIS A 161 10.93 -17.58 4.91
N ALA A 162 10.66 -16.62 4.02
CA ALA A 162 11.37 -15.33 4.01
C ALA A 162 11.17 -14.55 5.33
N ILE A 163 9.96 -14.58 5.91
CA ILE A 163 9.70 -13.96 7.23
C ILE A 163 10.53 -14.65 8.33
N GLU A 164 10.56 -15.99 8.36
CA GLU A 164 11.34 -16.73 9.34
C GLU A 164 12.82 -16.37 9.28
N ARG A 165 13.41 -16.29 8.07
CA ARG A 165 14.81 -15.88 7.90
C ARG A 165 15.07 -14.44 8.32
N LEU A 166 14.16 -13.52 7.98
CA LEU A 166 14.30 -12.13 8.40
C LEU A 166 14.25 -12.00 9.93
N LEU A 167 13.31 -12.70 10.57
CA LEU A 167 13.15 -12.68 12.01
C LEU A 167 14.28 -13.38 12.76
N ALA A 168 15.00 -14.31 12.13
CA ALA A 168 16.19 -14.92 12.73
C ALA A 168 17.32 -13.90 12.98
N ALA A 169 17.35 -12.79 12.22
CA ALA A 169 18.32 -11.69 12.38
C ALA A 169 17.70 -10.43 13.03
N ASP A 170 16.58 -10.56 13.76
CA ASP A 170 15.80 -9.44 14.31
C ASP A 170 15.25 -8.45 13.27
N GLY A 171 15.17 -8.83 11.99
CA GLY A 171 14.73 -7.99 10.88
C GLY A 171 13.21 -7.74 10.80
N ALA A 172 12.55 -7.37 11.90
CA ALA A 172 11.11 -7.08 11.93
C ALA A 172 10.72 -5.90 11.02
N TRP A 173 11.55 -4.86 10.97
CA TRP A 173 11.42 -3.77 10.00
C TRP A 173 11.57 -4.24 8.56
N GLY A 174 12.49 -5.17 8.27
CA GLY A 174 12.60 -5.82 6.98
C GLY A 174 11.32 -6.56 6.57
N CYS A 175 10.70 -7.28 7.51
CA CYS A 175 9.42 -7.95 7.28
C CYS A 175 8.31 -6.94 6.92
N ALA A 176 8.27 -5.79 7.62
CA ALA A 176 7.29 -4.75 7.34
C ALA A 176 7.52 -4.06 5.98
N LEU A 177 8.77 -3.65 5.68
CA LEU A 177 9.11 -2.84 4.51
C LEU A 177 9.16 -3.65 3.20
N LEU A 178 9.62 -4.90 3.26
CA LEU A 178 9.77 -5.78 2.09
C LEU A 178 8.56 -6.71 1.88
N LEU A 179 8.04 -7.30 2.96
CA LEU A 179 7.00 -8.34 2.92
C LEU A 179 5.60 -7.83 3.33
N GLY A 180 5.49 -6.57 3.76
CA GLY A 180 4.24 -5.95 4.20
C GLY A 180 3.74 -6.43 5.57
N GLU A 181 4.56 -7.15 6.34
CA GLU A 181 4.20 -7.72 7.65
C GLU A 181 4.32 -6.70 8.78
N ARG A 182 3.46 -5.69 8.73
CA ARG A 182 3.45 -4.60 9.73
C ARG A 182 3.07 -5.10 11.12
N GLY A 183 2.32 -6.21 11.22
CA GLY A 183 1.86 -6.78 12.49
C GLY A 183 2.98 -7.27 13.41
N LEU A 184 4.19 -7.44 12.88
CA LEU A 184 5.40 -7.79 13.62
C LEU A 184 6.06 -6.57 14.29
N LEU A 185 5.73 -5.34 13.86
CA LEU A 185 6.16 -4.13 14.54
C LEU A 185 5.35 -3.90 15.82
N GLU A 186 6.02 -3.35 16.83
CA GLU A 186 5.39 -3.01 18.11
C GLU A 186 4.16 -2.11 17.89
N ALA A 187 3.12 -2.34 18.69
CA ALA A 187 1.86 -1.60 18.55
C ALA A 187 2.07 -0.09 18.72
N GLU A 188 3.01 0.31 19.59
CA GLU A 188 3.41 1.69 19.82
C GLU A 188 4.06 2.29 18.57
N THR A 189 5.10 1.65 18.00
CA THR A 189 5.74 2.09 16.75
C THR A 189 4.71 2.31 15.64
N ARG A 190 3.79 1.35 15.45
CA ARG A 190 2.72 1.48 14.45
C ARG A 190 1.76 2.62 14.75
N TRP A 191 1.48 2.86 16.03
CA TRP A 191 0.63 3.95 16.48
C TRP A 191 1.29 5.30 16.21
N THR A 192 2.54 5.50 16.64
CA THR A 192 3.35 6.71 16.40
C THR A 192 3.49 7.00 14.92
N MET A 193 3.78 5.98 14.10
CA MET A 193 3.84 6.11 12.63
C MET A 193 2.52 6.62 12.04
N ARG A 194 1.37 6.08 12.46
CA ARG A 194 0.06 6.57 11.99
C ARG A 194 -0.17 8.03 12.42
N ARG A 195 0.06 8.32 13.70
CA ARG A 195 -0.17 9.63 14.31
C ARG A 195 0.67 10.76 13.69
N THR A 196 1.91 10.46 13.34
CA THR A 196 2.85 11.39 12.69
C THR A 196 2.62 11.51 11.17
N GLY A 197 1.64 10.79 10.61
CA GLY A 197 1.38 10.73 9.18
C GLY A 197 2.37 9.85 8.39
N LEU A 198 3.35 9.23 9.05
CA LEU A 198 4.37 8.36 8.44
C LEU A 198 3.88 6.93 8.15
N GLY A 199 2.67 6.56 8.60
CA GLY A 199 2.13 5.20 8.46
C GLY A 199 1.99 4.71 7.02
N HIS A 200 1.97 5.62 6.04
CA HIS A 200 1.99 5.28 4.63
C HIS A 200 3.32 4.64 4.18
N LEU A 201 4.44 4.91 4.87
CA LEU A 201 5.75 4.27 4.62
C LEU A 201 5.79 2.80 5.07
N LEU A 202 4.93 2.42 6.01
CA LEU A 202 4.79 1.01 6.41
C LEU A 202 4.06 0.18 5.34
N ALA A 203 3.35 0.82 4.42
CA ALA A 203 2.76 0.13 3.29
C ALA A 203 3.82 -0.06 2.21
N VAL A 204 4.00 -1.31 1.75
CA VAL A 204 4.82 -1.59 0.56
C VAL A 204 4.25 -0.80 -0.60
N SER A 205 4.95 0.26 -0.99
CA SER A 205 4.47 1.26 -1.93
C SER A 205 5.30 1.21 -3.22
N GLY A 206 4.84 1.95 -4.23
CA GLY A 206 5.61 2.10 -5.48
C GLY A 206 6.99 2.74 -5.28
N LEU A 207 7.19 3.45 -4.17
CA LEU A 207 8.50 3.95 -3.78
C LEU A 207 9.45 2.80 -3.41
N HIS A 208 9.03 1.81 -2.62
CA HIS A 208 9.88 0.67 -2.25
C HIS A 208 10.33 -0.08 -3.50
N ILE A 209 9.38 -0.37 -4.39
CA ILE A 209 9.62 -1.01 -5.69
C ILE A 209 10.56 -0.16 -6.56
N GLY A 210 10.36 1.15 -6.59
CA GLY A 210 11.20 2.10 -7.32
C GLY A 210 12.63 2.19 -6.78
N ILE A 211 12.83 2.12 -5.47
CA ILE A 211 14.16 2.10 -4.83
C ILE A 211 14.91 0.83 -5.25
N VAL A 212 14.26 -0.33 -5.18
CA VAL A 212 14.85 -1.62 -5.61
C VAL A 212 15.23 -1.56 -7.07
N LEU A 213 14.30 -1.18 -7.97
CA LEU A 213 14.58 -1.09 -9.40
C LEU A 213 15.70 -0.09 -9.69
N GLY A 214 15.65 1.09 -9.07
CA GLY A 214 16.64 2.16 -9.22
C GLY A 214 18.05 1.69 -8.86
N LEU A 215 18.19 0.92 -7.78
CA LEU A 215 19.46 0.32 -7.38
C LEU A 215 20.00 -0.63 -8.45
N PHE A 216 19.20 -1.58 -8.93
CA PHE A 216 19.64 -2.54 -9.96
C PHE A 216 20.01 -1.84 -11.28
N LEU A 217 19.24 -0.82 -11.68
CA LEU A 217 19.57 -0.01 -12.85
C LEU A 217 20.87 0.79 -12.66
N ALA A 218 21.10 1.35 -11.47
CA ALA A 218 22.33 2.08 -11.15
C ALA A 218 23.56 1.15 -11.17
N LEU A 219 23.46 -0.05 -10.61
CA LEU A 219 24.50 -1.07 -10.67
C LEU A 219 24.75 -1.56 -12.10
N ALA A 220 23.69 -1.78 -12.88
CA ALA A 220 23.79 -2.19 -14.27
C ALA A 220 24.56 -1.18 -15.14
N ARG A 221 24.48 0.13 -14.82
CA ARG A 221 25.25 1.18 -15.52
C ARG A 221 26.75 1.13 -15.21
N ARG A 222 27.16 0.51 -14.10
CA ARG A 222 28.57 0.42 -13.68
C ARG A 222 29.31 -0.77 -14.27
N VAL A 223 28.60 -1.73 -14.87
CA VAL A 223 29.17 -2.95 -15.45
C VAL A 223 28.98 -3.00 -16.96
N ARG A 224 29.87 -3.70 -17.67
CA ARG A 224 29.77 -3.89 -19.12
C ARG A 224 28.80 -5.03 -19.48
N PRO A 225 28.24 -5.05 -20.70
CA PRO A 225 27.53 -6.22 -21.22
C PRO A 225 28.44 -7.47 -21.17
N PRO A 226 27.92 -8.67 -20.85
CA PRO A 226 26.51 -9.03 -20.66
C PRO A 226 25.97 -8.79 -19.24
N TRP A 227 26.83 -8.52 -18.25
CA TRP A 227 26.45 -8.36 -16.84
C TRP A 227 25.44 -7.24 -16.61
N SER A 228 25.52 -6.15 -17.39
CA SER A 228 24.53 -5.07 -17.34
C SER A 228 23.13 -5.51 -17.77
N HIS A 229 23.01 -6.48 -18.67
CA HIS A 229 21.74 -7.07 -19.05
C HIS A 229 21.22 -7.97 -17.92
N SER A 230 22.07 -8.86 -17.40
CA SER A 230 21.70 -9.75 -16.29
C SER A 230 21.23 -9.00 -15.04
N LEU A 231 21.90 -7.89 -14.67
CA LEU A 231 21.47 -7.06 -13.53
C LEU A 231 20.11 -6.38 -13.77
N ARG A 232 19.83 -5.93 -15.00
CA ARG A 232 18.52 -5.37 -15.35
C ARG A 232 17.42 -6.43 -15.27
N CYS A 233 17.67 -7.63 -15.80
CA CYS A 233 16.74 -8.75 -15.71
C CYS A 233 16.51 -9.17 -14.26
N CYS A 234 17.58 -9.26 -13.46
CA CYS A 234 17.50 -9.58 -12.03
C CYS A 234 16.66 -8.54 -11.28
N GLY A 235 16.89 -7.24 -11.51
CA GLY A 235 16.08 -6.18 -10.93
C GLY A 235 14.61 -6.25 -11.31
N ALA A 236 14.29 -6.56 -12.58
CA ALA A 236 12.91 -6.73 -13.02
C ALA A 236 12.22 -7.94 -12.35
N ILE A 237 12.91 -9.07 -12.28
CA ILE A 237 12.42 -10.29 -11.60
C ILE A 237 12.19 -10.02 -10.12
N LEU A 238 13.12 -9.35 -9.44
CA LEU A 238 12.99 -9.02 -8.03
C LEU A 238 11.84 -8.06 -7.75
N VAL A 239 11.60 -7.06 -8.60
CA VAL A 239 10.45 -6.16 -8.47
C VAL A 239 9.13 -6.93 -8.59
N LEU A 240 9.01 -7.82 -9.56
CA LEU A 240 7.84 -8.68 -9.72
C LEU A 240 7.68 -9.59 -8.49
N GLY A 241 8.75 -10.26 -8.10
CA GLY A 241 8.81 -11.10 -6.90
C GLY A 241 8.41 -10.35 -5.63
N GLN A 242 8.86 -9.10 -5.48
CA GLN A 242 8.57 -8.26 -4.31
C GLN A 242 7.09 -7.88 -4.20
N ALA A 243 6.36 -7.73 -5.31
CA ALA A 243 4.91 -7.53 -5.26
C ALA A 243 4.13 -8.79 -4.85
N PHE A 244 4.62 -9.97 -5.23
CA PHE A 244 4.06 -11.23 -4.75
C PHE A 244 4.41 -11.46 -3.27
N LEU A 245 5.67 -11.27 -2.90
CA LEU A 245 6.20 -11.43 -1.54
C LEU A 245 5.62 -10.41 -0.55
N SER A 246 5.16 -9.24 -0.99
CA SER A 246 4.43 -8.32 -0.11
C SER A 246 3.02 -8.81 0.26
N GLY A 247 2.63 -10.00 -0.20
CA GLY A 247 1.29 -10.56 0.01
C GLY A 247 0.28 -10.08 -1.01
N ALA A 248 0.74 -9.59 -2.17
CA ALA A 248 -0.11 -9.04 -3.21
C ALA A 248 -1.01 -7.88 -2.70
N ASP A 249 -0.48 -7.06 -1.79
CA ASP A 249 -1.19 -5.88 -1.29
C ASP A 249 -1.53 -4.92 -2.46
N PRO A 250 -2.67 -4.21 -2.39
CA PRO A 250 -3.13 -3.29 -3.42
C PRO A 250 -2.06 -2.36 -4.02
N PRO A 251 -1.24 -1.66 -3.21
CA PRO A 251 -0.26 -0.72 -3.74
C PRO A 251 0.92 -1.43 -4.42
N ALA A 252 1.28 -2.63 -3.95
CA ALA A 252 2.40 -3.39 -4.48
C ALA A 252 2.08 -3.99 -5.85
N ILE A 253 0.88 -4.56 -6.02
CA ILE A 253 0.39 -5.03 -7.33
C ILE A 253 0.44 -3.88 -8.33
N ARG A 254 -0.16 -2.73 -8.01
CA ARG A 254 -0.20 -1.58 -8.93
C ARG A 254 1.18 -1.08 -9.33
N ALA A 255 2.09 -1.01 -8.37
CA ALA A 255 3.46 -0.59 -8.62
C ALA A 255 4.23 -1.58 -9.50
N ALA A 256 4.09 -2.89 -9.26
CA ALA A 256 4.68 -3.90 -10.12
C ALA A 256 4.10 -3.88 -11.54
N MET A 257 2.79 -3.70 -11.68
CA MET A 257 2.13 -3.59 -12.99
C MET A 257 2.57 -2.34 -13.74
N THR A 258 2.59 -1.19 -13.07
CA THR A 258 3.10 0.07 -13.64
C THR A 258 4.57 -0.09 -14.06
N GLY A 259 5.40 -0.69 -13.20
CA GLY A 259 6.81 -0.97 -13.50
C GLY A 259 7.01 -1.93 -14.66
N ALA A 260 6.23 -3.02 -14.73
CA ALA A 260 6.28 -3.99 -15.82
C ALA A 260 5.90 -3.36 -17.16
N MET A 261 4.88 -2.52 -17.19
CA MET A 261 4.50 -1.76 -18.39
C MET A 261 5.57 -0.75 -18.81
N LEU A 262 6.18 -0.06 -17.85
CA LEU A 262 7.28 0.85 -18.15
C LEU A 262 8.47 0.09 -18.75
N ALA A 263 8.83 -1.05 -18.15
CA ALA A 263 9.92 -1.90 -18.62
C ALA A 263 9.65 -2.49 -20.01
N SER A 264 8.42 -2.98 -20.27
CA SER A 264 8.06 -3.55 -21.58
C SER A 264 8.10 -2.49 -22.68
N GLY A 265 7.66 -1.27 -22.40
CA GLY A 265 7.80 -0.16 -23.33
C GLY A 265 9.27 0.13 -23.64
N LEU A 266 10.12 0.22 -22.61
CA LEU A 266 11.56 0.46 -22.79
C LEU A 266 12.24 -0.64 -23.62
N LEU A 267 11.87 -1.92 -23.42
CA LEU A 267 12.36 -3.03 -24.23
C LEU A 267 11.89 -2.94 -25.68
N GLY A 268 10.66 -2.46 -25.91
CA GLY A 268 10.12 -2.19 -27.24
C GLY A 268 10.60 -0.88 -27.88
N GLY A 269 11.60 -0.20 -27.29
CA GLY A 269 12.14 1.06 -27.80
C GLY A 269 11.20 2.26 -27.63
N ARG A 270 10.18 2.16 -26.77
CA ARG A 270 9.21 3.23 -26.48
C ARG A 270 9.38 3.72 -25.04
N ILE A 271 9.08 4.98 -24.79
CA ILE A 271 9.03 5.52 -23.42
C ILE A 271 7.55 5.69 -23.06
N PRO A 272 6.91 4.66 -22.46
CA PRO A 272 5.52 4.75 -22.06
C PRO A 272 5.36 5.83 -20.99
N SER A 273 4.32 6.64 -21.12
CA SER A 273 3.96 7.62 -20.09
C SER A 273 3.61 6.88 -18.79
N ALA A 274 4.24 7.26 -17.68
CA ALA A 274 3.94 6.68 -16.36
C ALA A 274 2.46 6.87 -15.96
N PHE A 275 1.78 7.87 -16.50
CA PHE A 275 0.35 8.09 -16.27
C PHE A 275 -0.51 7.04 -16.99
N HIS A 276 -0.16 6.70 -18.24
CA HIS A 276 -0.81 5.61 -18.97
C HIS A 276 -0.59 4.26 -18.29
N ALA A 277 0.66 4.00 -17.87
CA ALA A 277 0.99 2.78 -17.14
C ALA A 277 0.17 2.67 -15.84
N LEU A 278 0.03 3.77 -15.10
CA LEU A 278 -0.80 3.79 -13.90
C LEU A 278 -2.30 3.60 -14.21
N CYS A 279 -2.87 4.30 -15.19
CA CYS A 279 -4.29 4.17 -15.52
C CYS A 279 -4.63 2.75 -15.99
N PHE A 280 -3.75 2.11 -16.77
CA PHE A 280 -3.93 0.72 -17.15
C PHE A 280 -3.75 -0.24 -15.97
N SER A 281 -2.81 0.04 -15.05
CA SER A 281 -2.72 -0.74 -13.81
C SER A 281 -4.01 -0.63 -12.97
N MET A 282 -4.65 0.54 -12.98
CA MET A 282 -5.94 0.77 -12.30
C MET A 282 -7.11 0.08 -13.02
N LEU A 283 -7.09 0.01 -14.35
CA LEU A 283 -8.05 -0.80 -15.11
C LEU A 283 -8.02 -2.25 -14.64
N ILE A 284 -6.83 -2.86 -14.59
CA ILE A 284 -6.71 -4.26 -14.17
C ILE A 284 -7.06 -4.42 -12.69
N TRP A 285 -6.67 -3.45 -11.85
CA TRP A 285 -7.09 -3.40 -10.44
C TRP A 285 -8.61 -3.44 -10.28
N CYS A 286 -9.33 -2.63 -11.06
CA CYS A 286 -10.79 -2.64 -11.04
C CYS A 286 -11.37 -3.95 -11.64
N ALA A 287 -10.74 -4.50 -12.68
CA ALA A 287 -11.12 -5.79 -13.26
C ALA A 287 -10.94 -6.96 -12.28
N MET A 288 -10.08 -6.82 -11.26
CA MET A 288 -9.97 -7.76 -10.14
C MET A 288 -11.09 -7.61 -9.09
N GLY A 289 -12.11 -6.77 -9.35
CA GLY A 289 -13.24 -6.56 -8.44
C GLY A 289 -12.99 -5.54 -7.32
N LEU A 290 -11.92 -4.73 -7.42
CA LEU A 290 -11.51 -3.79 -6.38
C LEU A 290 -11.73 -2.34 -6.84
N ALA A 291 -12.91 -1.78 -6.57
CA ALA A 291 -13.28 -0.42 -7.01
C ALA A 291 -12.56 0.69 -6.22
N PRO A 292 -12.18 1.81 -6.86
CA PRO A 292 -12.02 3.10 -6.20
C PRO A 292 -13.38 3.58 -5.65
N PRO A 293 -13.41 4.33 -4.53
CA PRO A 293 -12.29 5.00 -3.89
C PRO A 293 -11.65 4.12 -2.80
N SER A 294 -10.39 3.73 -2.99
CA SER A 294 -9.55 3.22 -1.90
C SER A 294 -8.47 4.25 -1.58
N PRO A 295 -8.11 4.45 -0.29
CA PRO A 295 -7.08 5.42 0.09
C PRO A 295 -5.79 5.27 -0.72
N ALA A 296 -5.35 4.02 -0.87
CA ALA A 296 -4.13 3.71 -1.59
C ALA A 296 -4.21 4.04 -3.08
N ALA A 297 -5.36 3.84 -3.73
CA ALA A 297 -5.52 4.14 -5.16
C ALA A 297 -5.48 5.65 -5.42
N THR A 298 -6.22 6.44 -4.63
CA THR A 298 -6.26 7.90 -4.76
C THR A 298 -4.90 8.53 -4.50
N ILE A 299 -4.21 8.11 -3.42
CA ILE A 299 -2.86 8.60 -3.10
C ILE A 299 -1.87 8.29 -4.24
N SER A 300 -1.94 7.08 -4.80
CA SER A 300 -1.05 6.66 -5.91
C SER A 300 -1.30 7.46 -7.20
N LEU A 301 -2.57 7.72 -7.55
CA LEU A 301 -2.94 8.54 -8.70
C LEU A 301 -2.45 9.97 -8.56
N CYS A 302 -2.69 10.59 -7.41
CA CYS A 302 -2.26 11.96 -7.17
C CYS A 302 -0.73 12.07 -7.10
N ALA A 303 -0.02 11.06 -6.61
CA ALA A 303 1.44 11.01 -6.66
C ALA A 303 1.98 11.02 -8.09
N VAL A 304 1.49 10.10 -8.95
CA VAL A 304 1.95 10.05 -10.35
C VAL A 304 1.52 11.30 -11.11
N ALA A 305 0.31 11.83 -10.88
CA ALA A 305 -0.12 13.09 -11.45
C ALA A 305 0.83 14.24 -11.06
N GLY A 306 1.28 14.29 -9.80
CA GLY A 306 2.26 15.26 -9.33
C GLY A 306 3.60 15.18 -10.07
N ILE A 307 4.11 13.96 -10.33
CA ILE A 307 5.31 13.76 -11.16
C ILE A 307 5.10 14.32 -12.57
N HIS A 308 3.95 14.04 -13.19
CA HIS A 308 3.62 14.52 -14.54
C HIS A 308 3.49 16.04 -14.61
N VAL A 309 2.87 16.66 -13.61
CA VAL A 309 2.77 18.13 -13.52
C VAL A 309 4.16 18.76 -13.46
N VAL A 310 5.06 18.21 -12.63
CA VAL A 310 6.45 18.70 -12.54
C VAL A 310 7.19 18.49 -13.86
N GLY A 311 7.12 17.29 -14.44
CA GLY A 311 7.77 16.97 -15.71
C GLY A 311 7.29 17.87 -16.86
N PHE A 312 5.97 18.05 -17.00
CA PHE A 312 5.38 18.92 -18.01
C PHE A 312 5.75 20.39 -17.81
N CYS A 313 5.72 20.89 -16.57
CA CYS A 313 6.00 22.30 -16.30
C CYS A 313 7.48 22.67 -16.42
N ARG A 314 8.38 21.75 -16.02
CA ARG A 314 9.83 22.01 -16.01
C ARG A 314 10.53 21.54 -17.28
N GLY A 315 9.89 20.74 -18.12
CA GLY A 315 10.49 20.22 -19.36
C GLY A 315 11.80 19.50 -19.08
N GLU A 316 12.85 19.77 -19.86
CA GLU A 316 14.19 19.19 -19.68
C GLU A 316 14.90 19.62 -18.38
N LYS A 317 14.44 20.68 -17.70
CA LYS A 317 15.04 21.18 -16.45
C LYS A 317 14.55 20.46 -15.19
N HIS A 318 13.81 19.36 -15.32
CA HIS A 318 13.37 18.61 -14.16
C HIS A 318 14.56 17.86 -13.52
N SER A 319 14.71 18.01 -12.22
CA SER A 319 15.65 17.21 -11.43
C SER A 319 14.92 16.01 -10.80
N PRO A 320 15.63 14.91 -10.48
CA PRO A 320 15.05 13.79 -9.72
C PRO A 320 14.42 14.25 -8.40
N LEU A 321 15.03 15.25 -7.75
CA LEU A 321 14.50 15.86 -6.54
C LEU A 321 13.15 16.55 -6.79
N SER A 322 13.04 17.35 -7.85
CA SER A 322 11.77 18.01 -8.18
C SER A 322 10.67 17.01 -8.53
N ALA A 323 10.99 15.91 -9.24
CA ALA A 323 10.03 14.85 -9.52
C ALA A 323 9.60 14.13 -8.23
N GLY A 324 10.54 13.85 -7.32
CA GLY A 324 10.26 13.28 -5.99
C GLY A 324 9.36 14.18 -5.15
N LEU A 325 9.64 15.49 -5.08
CA LEU A 325 8.78 16.47 -4.42
C LEU A 325 7.40 16.55 -5.08
N GLY A 326 7.33 16.47 -6.41
CA GLY A 326 6.07 16.41 -7.15
C GLY A 326 5.22 15.20 -6.77
N ALA A 327 5.83 14.01 -6.72
CA ALA A 327 5.18 12.79 -6.25
C ALA A 327 4.67 12.93 -4.81
N PHE A 328 5.52 13.49 -3.96
CA PHE A 328 5.25 13.68 -2.54
C PHE A 328 4.06 14.62 -2.31
N PHE A 329 4.11 15.85 -2.83
CA PHE A 329 3.02 16.82 -2.64
C PHE A 329 1.74 16.36 -3.35
N GLY A 330 1.86 15.74 -4.52
CA GLY A 330 0.74 15.09 -5.20
C GLY A 330 0.03 14.06 -4.32
N ALA A 331 0.75 13.13 -3.70
CA ALA A 331 0.19 12.17 -2.75
C ALA A 331 -0.53 12.85 -1.58
N HIS A 332 0.04 13.95 -1.04
CA HIS A 332 -0.47 14.64 0.13
C HIS A 332 -1.76 15.44 -0.14
N VAL A 333 -2.00 15.86 -1.39
CA VAL A 333 -3.30 16.40 -1.82
C VAL A 333 -4.43 15.40 -1.53
N ALA A 334 -4.19 14.11 -1.77
CA ALA A 334 -5.19 13.06 -1.51
C ALA A 334 -5.18 12.58 -0.06
N LEU A 335 -4.03 12.53 0.60
CA LEU A 335 -3.87 11.98 1.95
C LEU A 335 -4.77 12.68 2.98
N ALA A 336 -4.95 14.00 2.84
CA ALA A 336 -5.82 14.84 3.66
C ALA A 336 -7.27 14.32 3.78
N TRP A 337 -7.75 13.62 2.74
CA TRP A 337 -9.12 13.09 2.69
C TRP A 337 -9.28 11.75 3.40
N TRP A 338 -8.17 11.06 3.68
CA TRP A 338 -8.17 9.69 4.20
C TRP A 338 -7.62 9.58 5.62
N SER A 339 -6.81 10.54 6.07
CA SER A 339 -6.27 10.57 7.43
C SER A 339 -6.66 11.87 8.13
N PRO A 340 -7.42 11.81 9.25
CA PRO A 340 -7.72 13.00 10.05
C PRO A 340 -6.51 13.46 10.87
N GLU A 341 -5.50 12.61 11.06
CA GLU A 341 -4.26 12.91 11.78
C GLU A 341 -3.15 13.14 10.76
N LEU A 342 -2.60 14.35 10.72
CA LEU A 342 -1.48 14.71 9.85
C LEU A 342 -0.57 15.68 10.59
N SER A 343 0.67 15.27 10.86
CA SER A 343 1.69 16.23 11.31
C SER A 343 2.04 17.19 10.16
N PRO A 344 2.05 18.52 10.37
CA PRO A 344 2.49 19.48 9.34
C PRO A 344 3.95 19.30 8.95
N LEU A 345 4.75 18.65 9.82
CA LEU A 345 6.14 18.28 9.54
C LEU A 345 6.27 16.88 8.94
N SER A 346 5.17 16.15 8.76
CA SER A 346 5.16 14.82 8.14
C SER A 346 5.92 14.78 6.80
N PRO A 347 5.86 15.81 5.93
CA PRO A 347 6.72 15.88 4.75
C PRO A 347 8.22 15.78 5.00
N ILE A 348 8.72 16.53 5.97
CA ILE A 348 10.13 16.58 6.30
C ILE A 348 10.57 15.24 6.89
N PHE A 349 9.78 14.71 7.82
CA PHE A 349 10.06 13.40 8.42
C PHE A 349 9.93 12.25 7.42
N THR A 350 9.03 12.36 6.44
CA THR A 350 8.94 11.39 5.34
C THR A 350 10.23 11.40 4.53
N LEU A 351 10.72 12.57 4.12
CA LEU A 351 11.99 12.71 3.39
C LEU A 351 13.18 12.17 4.19
N LEU A 352 13.22 12.47 5.50
CA LEU A 352 14.24 11.95 6.40
C LEU A 352 14.20 10.41 6.52
N MET A 353 12.99 9.83 6.58
CA MET A 353 12.77 8.39 6.65
C MET A 353 13.12 7.65 5.35
N LEU A 354 13.15 8.33 4.19
CA LEU A 354 13.44 7.66 2.91
C LEU A 354 14.78 6.91 2.91
N LEU A 355 15.81 7.52 3.50
CA LEU A 355 17.15 6.94 3.55
C LEU A 355 17.20 5.66 4.42
N PRO A 356 16.78 5.67 5.70
CA PRO A 356 16.77 4.46 6.51
C PRO A 356 15.75 3.42 6.00
N VAL A 357 14.62 3.82 5.41
CA VAL A 357 13.69 2.88 4.74
C VAL A 357 14.39 2.19 3.56
N GLY A 358 15.08 2.95 2.71
CA GLY A 358 15.85 2.39 1.60
C GLY A 358 16.95 1.45 2.07
N ALA A 359 17.67 1.82 3.14
CA ALA A 359 18.68 0.97 3.76
C ALA A 359 18.07 -0.32 4.34
N GLY A 360 16.89 -0.24 4.96
CA GLY A 360 16.18 -1.42 5.49
C GLY A 360 15.70 -2.36 4.41
N ILE A 361 15.19 -1.84 3.30
CA ILE A 361 14.84 -2.67 2.14
C ILE A 361 16.08 -3.39 1.60
N LEU A 362 17.21 -2.67 1.46
CA LEU A 362 18.46 -3.28 0.99
C LEU A 362 18.99 -4.33 1.96
N LEU A 363 19.01 -4.03 3.25
CA LEU A 363 19.43 -4.97 4.28
C LEU A 363 18.52 -6.20 4.33
N ALA A 364 17.22 -6.04 4.11
CA ALA A 364 16.29 -7.17 3.99
C ALA A 364 16.59 -8.05 2.76
N LEU A 365 16.90 -7.45 1.61
CA LEU A 365 17.32 -8.21 0.42
C LEU A 365 18.62 -8.98 0.66
N ILE A 366 19.60 -8.36 1.34
CA ILE A 366 20.86 -9.00 1.74
C ILE A 366 20.59 -10.15 2.72
N ASN A 367 19.71 -9.94 3.71
CA ASN A 367 19.37 -10.93 4.72
C ASN A 367 18.60 -12.14 4.18
N LEU A 368 17.98 -12.01 3.00
CA LEU A 368 17.36 -13.14 2.31
C LEU A 368 18.36 -14.00 1.52
N MET A 369 19.61 -13.56 1.36
CA MET A 369 20.66 -14.37 0.73
C MET A 369 20.92 -15.66 1.54
N PRO A 370 21.44 -16.73 0.90
CA PRO A 370 21.82 -17.94 1.63
C PRO A 370 22.80 -17.65 2.78
N GLU A 371 22.54 -18.21 3.96
CA GLU A 371 23.39 -18.07 5.16
C GLU A 371 24.86 -18.46 4.94
N MET A 372 25.12 -19.36 3.98
CA MET A 372 26.48 -19.71 3.56
C MET A 372 27.29 -18.49 3.07
N LEU A 373 26.62 -17.48 2.51
CA LEU A 373 27.24 -16.26 2.00
C LEU A 373 27.29 -15.15 3.06
N LEU A 374 26.25 -15.04 3.90
CA LEU A 374 26.15 -14.04 4.95
C LEU A 374 25.55 -14.65 6.23
N PRO A 375 26.37 -14.89 7.27
CA PRO A 375 25.88 -15.38 8.55
C PRO A 375 24.98 -14.34 9.24
N VAL A 376 23.94 -14.82 9.94
CA VAL A 376 23.01 -13.99 10.71
C VAL A 376 23.72 -13.06 11.70
N THR A 377 24.81 -13.53 12.31
CA THR A 377 25.61 -12.78 13.29
C THR A 377 26.24 -11.49 12.72
N TRP A 378 26.42 -11.40 11.40
CA TRP A 378 26.95 -10.20 10.75
C TRP A 378 25.84 -9.20 10.44
N ILE A 379 24.61 -9.69 10.25
CA ILE A 379 23.46 -8.89 9.83
C ILE A 379 22.71 -8.32 11.03
N GLU A 380 22.58 -9.10 12.10
CA GLU A 380 21.85 -8.72 13.32
C GLU A 380 22.30 -7.36 13.91
N PRO A 381 23.61 -7.02 14.02
CA PRO A 381 24.04 -5.70 14.48
C PRO A 381 23.59 -4.57 13.55
N CYS A 382 23.56 -4.81 12.23
CA CYS A 382 23.08 -3.84 11.26
C CYS A 382 21.58 -3.58 11.40
N TRP A 383 20.78 -4.62 11.66
CA TRP A 383 19.36 -4.47 11.98
C TRP A 383 19.17 -3.68 13.26
N ARG A 384 19.87 -4.03 14.34
CA ARG A 384 19.76 -3.29 15.60
C ARG A 384 20.08 -1.80 15.43
N LEU A 385 21.15 -1.46 14.70
CA LEU A 385 21.47 -0.06 14.41
C LEU A 385 20.35 0.61 13.61
N LEU A 386 19.86 -0.05 12.56
CA LEU A 386 18.82 0.52 11.71
C LEU A 386 17.49 0.68 12.44
N ASP A 387 17.11 -0.27 13.28
CA ASP A 387 15.89 -0.25 14.09
C ASP A 387 15.88 0.96 15.02
N THR A 388 17.01 1.30 15.65
CA THR A 388 17.10 2.52 16.48
C THR A 388 16.77 3.80 15.70
N VAL A 389 17.15 3.86 14.43
CA VAL A 389 16.86 5.00 13.54
C VAL A 389 15.41 4.96 13.07
N LEU A 390 14.92 3.80 12.63
CA LEU A 390 13.56 3.60 12.11
C LEU A 390 12.48 3.80 13.18
N ASP A 391 12.75 3.43 14.43
CA ASP A 391 11.88 3.71 15.58
C ASP A 391 12.09 5.14 16.13
N GLY A 392 13.33 5.64 16.11
CA GLY A 392 13.68 6.94 16.68
C GLY A 392 13.12 8.14 15.92
N ILE A 393 13.14 8.11 14.58
CA ILE A 393 12.65 9.23 13.75
C ILE A 393 11.15 9.51 13.97
N PRO A 394 10.24 8.52 13.95
CA PRO A 394 8.84 8.74 14.28
C PRO A 394 8.63 9.30 15.69
N LEU A 395 9.39 8.84 16.68
CA LEU A 395 9.32 9.35 18.05
C LEU A 395 9.77 10.82 18.12
N LEU A 396 10.80 11.21 17.36
CA LEU A 396 11.20 12.61 17.23
C LEU A 396 10.11 13.44 16.57
N ALA A 397 9.52 12.93 15.48
CA ALA A 397 8.42 13.58 14.78
C ALA A 397 7.21 13.82 15.71
N ASP A 398 6.93 12.84 16.56
CA ASP A 398 5.84 12.88 17.52
C ASP A 398 6.05 13.88 18.67
N ARG A 399 7.31 14.15 19.03
CA ARG A 399 7.67 15.15 20.04
C ARG A 399 7.70 16.58 19.49
N CYS A 400 7.67 16.77 18.17
CA CYS A 400 7.69 18.10 17.58
C CYS A 400 6.39 18.86 17.91
N PRO A 401 6.48 20.19 18.12
CA PRO A 401 5.32 21.02 18.40
C PRO A 401 4.30 20.90 17.26
N GLY A 402 3.05 20.59 17.61
CA GLY A 402 1.98 20.36 16.65
C GLY A 402 1.91 18.95 16.07
N SER A 403 2.54 17.93 16.67
CA SER A 403 2.35 16.52 16.32
C SER A 403 1.60 15.73 17.42
N PRO A 404 0.52 14.99 17.08
CA PRO A 404 -0.23 15.09 15.83
C PRO A 404 -0.98 16.42 15.73
N TRP A 405 -1.09 16.94 14.51
CA TRP A 405 -2.11 17.94 14.23
C TRP A 405 -3.35 17.21 13.75
N LEU A 406 -4.48 17.49 14.40
CA LEU A 406 -5.77 17.01 13.95
C LEU A 406 -6.20 17.93 12.80
N ALA A 407 -6.27 17.37 11.58
CA ALA A 407 -6.72 18.03 10.35
C ALA A 407 -8.07 18.80 10.46
N PRO A 408 -9.02 18.44 11.37
CA PRO A 408 -10.24 19.23 11.57
C PRO A 408 -10.04 20.69 12.01
N ALA A 409 -8.82 21.14 12.35
CA ALA A 409 -8.60 22.55 12.71
C ALA A 409 -8.53 23.51 11.51
N ILE A 410 -8.20 23.02 10.30
CA ILE A 410 -7.98 23.87 9.10
C ILE A 410 -9.00 23.57 7.99
N GLY A 411 -9.56 22.37 8.01
CA GLY A 411 -10.41 21.85 6.95
C GLY A 411 -9.61 21.13 5.87
N VAL A 412 -10.07 19.93 5.48
CA VAL A 412 -9.46 19.09 4.43
C VAL A 412 -9.22 19.84 3.10
N PRO A 413 -10.14 20.72 2.63
CA PRO A 413 -9.93 21.47 1.39
C PRO A 413 -8.75 22.44 1.47
N ALA A 414 -8.60 23.16 2.59
CA ALA A 414 -7.50 24.09 2.79
C ALA A 414 -6.15 23.36 2.78
N LEU A 415 -6.03 22.25 3.52
CA LEU A 415 -4.79 21.46 3.54
C LEU A 415 -4.46 20.88 2.15
N SER A 416 -5.46 20.40 1.42
CA SER A 416 -5.28 19.88 0.04
C SER A 416 -4.79 20.98 -0.91
N LEU A 417 -5.35 22.19 -0.82
CA LEU A 417 -4.94 23.35 -1.63
C LEU A 417 -3.53 23.83 -1.26
N GLY A 418 -3.16 23.80 0.02
CA GLY A 418 -1.79 24.10 0.46
C GLY A 418 -0.77 23.12 -0.11
N MET A 419 -1.07 21.81 -0.11
CA MET A 419 -0.21 20.80 -0.73
C MET A 419 -0.13 20.97 -2.25
N LEU A 420 -1.24 21.36 -2.90
CA LEU A 420 -1.26 21.70 -4.32
C LEU A 420 -0.41 22.94 -4.62
N ALA A 421 -0.40 23.95 -3.75
CA ALA A 421 0.47 25.11 -3.89
C ALA A 421 1.96 24.73 -3.84
N LEU A 422 2.34 23.85 -2.90
CA LEU A 422 3.70 23.32 -2.82
C LEU A 422 4.07 22.46 -4.03
N LEU A 423 3.11 21.71 -4.59
CA LEU A 423 3.29 21.03 -5.87
C LEU A 423 3.60 22.04 -6.99
N TRP A 424 2.90 23.17 -7.07
CA TRP A 424 3.20 24.21 -8.06
C TRP A 424 4.58 24.86 -7.87
N VAL A 425 5.02 25.04 -6.62
CA VAL A 425 6.40 25.47 -6.32
C VAL A 425 7.40 24.43 -6.85
N SER A 426 7.16 23.14 -6.59
CA SER A 426 8.00 22.05 -7.12
C SER A 426 7.93 21.91 -8.65
N ALA A 427 6.92 22.49 -9.29
CA ALA A 427 6.78 22.55 -10.74
C ALA A 427 7.37 23.85 -11.34
N GLY A 428 7.89 24.77 -10.52
CA GLY A 428 8.43 26.06 -10.96
C GLY A 428 7.37 27.09 -11.38
N ARG A 429 6.11 26.90 -10.98
CA ARG A 429 4.97 27.77 -11.36
C ARG A 429 4.54 28.65 -10.19
N LEU A 430 5.39 29.61 -9.80
CA LEU A 430 5.17 30.48 -8.63
C LEU A 430 3.86 31.29 -8.67
N ARG A 431 3.41 31.73 -9.85
CA ARG A 431 2.13 32.45 -9.99
C ARG A 431 0.93 31.56 -9.62
N LEU A 432 0.92 30.32 -10.11
CA LEU A 432 -0.13 29.35 -9.77
C LEU A 432 -0.06 28.98 -8.29
N ALA A 433 1.15 28.79 -7.75
CA ALA A 433 1.37 28.55 -6.33
C ALA A 433 0.76 29.67 -5.47
N GLY A 434 1.03 30.94 -5.80
CA GLY A 434 0.46 32.08 -5.09
C GLY A 434 -1.07 32.11 -5.12
N ALA A 435 -1.67 31.89 -6.30
CA ALA A 435 -3.13 31.83 -6.44
C ALA A 435 -3.74 30.68 -5.62
N THR A 436 -3.14 29.48 -5.67
CA THR A 436 -3.61 28.34 -4.87
C THR A 436 -3.41 28.51 -3.38
N SER A 437 -2.35 29.20 -2.95
CA SER A 437 -2.15 29.55 -1.53
C SER A 437 -3.22 30.51 -1.03
N LEU A 438 -3.60 31.51 -1.84
CA LEU A 438 -4.71 32.41 -1.50
C LEU A 438 -6.04 31.64 -1.38
N LEU A 439 -6.31 30.71 -2.30
CA LEU A 439 -7.48 29.83 -2.22
C LEU A 439 -7.43 28.93 -0.97
N SER A 440 -6.25 28.41 -0.60
CA SER A 440 -6.05 27.63 0.61
C SER A 440 -6.40 28.45 1.86
N VAL A 441 -5.97 29.71 1.92
CA VAL A 441 -6.28 30.64 3.02
C VAL A 441 -7.77 30.98 3.05
N ALA A 442 -8.38 31.25 1.89
CA ALA A 442 -9.82 31.50 1.79
C ALA A 442 -10.63 30.27 2.25
N ALA A 443 -10.25 29.06 1.83
CA ALA A 443 -10.88 27.82 2.26
C ALA A 443 -10.76 27.60 3.78
N TYR A 444 -9.63 27.97 4.37
CA TYR A 444 -9.44 27.95 5.82
C TYR A 444 -10.42 28.91 6.53
N PHE A 445 -10.50 30.16 6.08
CA PHE A 445 -11.43 31.14 6.66
C PHE A 445 -12.91 30.75 6.47
N ILE A 446 -13.28 30.17 5.32
CA ILE A 446 -14.63 29.65 5.11
C ILE A 446 -14.91 28.52 6.09
N PHE A 447 -13.97 27.58 6.22
CA PHE A 447 -14.11 26.44 7.13
C PHE A 447 -14.25 26.87 8.59
N THR A 448 -13.45 27.84 9.04
CA THR A 448 -13.56 28.38 10.41
C THR A 448 -14.82 29.23 10.61
N ALA A 449 -15.24 30.00 9.61
CA ALA A 449 -16.47 30.80 9.65
C ALA A 449 -17.75 29.97 9.66
N MET A 450 -17.75 28.77 9.06
CA MET A 450 -18.89 27.85 9.08
C MET A 450 -19.17 27.24 10.45
N GLY A 451 -18.26 27.39 11.43
CA GLY A 451 -18.42 26.90 12.79
C GLY A 451 -18.36 25.36 12.88
N THR A 452 -17.77 24.83 13.94
CA THR A 452 -17.74 23.40 14.21
C THR A 452 -19.12 22.90 14.65
N ALA A 453 -20.07 22.79 13.72
CA ALA A 453 -21.31 22.06 13.96
C ALA A 453 -20.99 20.55 13.98
N GLU A 454 -20.94 19.99 15.19
CA GLU A 454 -21.20 18.57 15.51
C GLU A 454 -20.41 17.47 14.77
N THR A 455 -19.09 17.59 14.59
CA THR A 455 -18.29 16.48 14.00
C THR A 455 -17.04 16.11 14.79
N VAL A 456 -17.10 16.18 16.12
CA VAL A 456 -16.13 15.52 17.01
C VAL A 456 -16.85 14.78 18.14
N ARG A 457 -17.62 13.76 17.77
CA ARG A 457 -17.77 12.54 18.58
C ARG A 457 -17.42 11.37 17.66
N LEU A 458 -16.14 11.03 17.63
CA LEU A 458 -15.65 9.74 17.17
C LEU A 458 -15.04 9.01 18.37
#